data_AF-A0A4Q3YZN8-F1
#
_entry.id   AF-A0A4Q3YZN8-F1
#
_cell.length_a   1.000
_cell.length_b   1.000
_cell.length_c   1.000
_cell.angle_alpha   90.00
_cell.angle_beta   90.00
_cell.angle_gamma   90.00
#
_symmetry.space_group_name_H-M   'P 1'
#
loop_
_entity.id
_entity.type
_entity.pdbx_description
1 polymer ?
#
loop_
_entity_poly.entity_id
_entity_poly.type
_entity_poly.pdbx_seq_one_letter_code
_entity_poly.pdbx_strand_id
1 'polypeptide(L)' 'NHTRTGAWVRSLLERKATRLVTVAIANKTARTAWALLAKGETYRAAPAA' A
#
# COMPACT_ATOMS: atom_id res chain seq x y z
N ASN A 1 -9.79 0.19 14.01
CA ASN A 1 -8.61 0.87 13.44
C ASN A 1 -9.00 1.82 12.31
N HIS A 2 -8.93 3.13 12.56
CA HIS A 2 -9.30 4.24 11.65
C HIS A 2 -8.12 4.75 10.80
N THR A 3 -7.21 3.88 10.39
CA THR A 3 -6.09 4.31 9.52
C THR A 3 -6.58 4.54 8.09
N ARG A 4 -6.00 5.54 7.40
CA ARG A 4 -6.32 5.85 5.99
C ARG A 4 -6.19 4.62 5.09
N THR A 5 -5.14 3.82 5.31
CA THR A 5 -4.94 2.54 4.59
C THR A 5 -6.05 1.54 4.89
N GLY A 6 -6.47 1.40 6.16
CA GLY A 6 -7.57 0.50 6.53
C GLY A 6 -8.90 0.90 5.89
N ALA A 7 -9.22 2.19 5.82
CA ALA A 7 -10.41 2.69 5.13
C ALA A 7 -10.39 2.38 3.63
N TRP A 8 -9.24 2.61 2.98
CA TRP A 8 -9.06 2.30 1.56
C TRP A 8 -9.21 0.80 1.26
N VAL A 9 -8.59 -0.08 2.07
CA VAL A 9 -8.71 -1.54 1.90
C VAL A 9 -10.17 -1.99 2.06
N ARG A 10 -10.91 -1.45 3.04
CA ARG A 10 -12.35 -1.77 3.20
C ARG A 10 -13.17 -1.37 1.98
N SER A 11 -12.96 -0.15 1.46
CA SER A 11 -13.65 0.30 0.24
C SER A 11 -13.32 -0.56 -0.99
N LEU A 12 -12.11 -1.12 -1.07
CA LEU A 12 -11.77 -2.08 -2.12
C LEU A 12 -12.48 -3.42 -1.95
N LEU A 13 -12.57 -3.93 -0.72
CA LEU A 13 -13.27 -5.19 -0.41
C LEU A 13 -14.76 -5.12 -0.69
N GLU A 14 -15.39 -3.96 -0.57
CA GLU A 14 -16.79 -3.74 -0.97
C GLU A 14 -17.03 -3.94 -2.48
N ARG A 15 -15.98 -3.84 -3.32
CA ARG A 15 -16.10 -3.75 -4.79
C ARG A 15 -15.36 -4.84 -5.57
N LYS A 16 -14.49 -5.61 -4.90
CA LYS A 16 -13.55 -6.55 -5.53
C LYS A 16 -13.35 -7.77 -4.64
N ALA A 17 -13.10 -8.92 -5.26
CA ALA A 17 -12.74 -10.14 -4.55
C ALA A 17 -11.45 -9.95 -3.73
N THR A 18 -11.37 -10.61 -2.57
CA THR A 18 -10.24 -10.52 -1.64
C THR A 18 -8.89 -10.74 -2.31
N ARG A 19 -8.79 -11.73 -3.22
CA ARG A 19 -7.55 -12.01 -3.97
C ARG A 19 -7.03 -10.78 -4.73
N LEU A 20 -7.92 -9.99 -5.33
CA LEU A 20 -7.52 -8.78 -6.05
C LEU A 20 -7.08 -7.68 -5.09
N VAL A 21 -7.74 -7.55 -3.94
CA VAL A 21 -7.36 -6.57 -2.91
C VAL A 21 -5.98 -6.90 -2.32
N THR A 22 -5.69 -8.17 -2.07
CA THR A 22 -4.36 -8.63 -1.64
C THR A 22 -3.27 -8.23 -2.64
N VAL A 23 -3.51 -8.47 -3.93
CA VAL A 23 -2.58 -8.07 -5.00
C VAL A 23 -2.42 -6.55 -5.06
N ALA A 24 -3.48 -5.77 -4.88
CA ALA A 24 -3.42 -4.32 -4.86
C ALA A 24 -2.56 -3.79 -3.69
N ILE A 25 -2.70 -4.38 -2.51
CA ILE A 25 -1.86 -4.04 -1.35
C ILE A 25 -0.40 -4.37 -1.64
N ALA A 26 -0.12 -5.57 -2.17
CA ALA A 26 1.23 -5.97 -2.55
C ALA A 26 1.84 -5.03 -3.62
N ASN A 27 1.05 -4.67 -4.64
CA ASN A 27 1.48 -3.77 -5.70
C ASN A 27 1.81 -2.36 -5.16
N LYS A 28 1.05 -1.87 -4.20
CA LYS A 28 1.35 -0.60 -3.51
C LYS A 28 2.73 -0.64 -2.86
N THR A 29 3.05 -1.71 -2.13
CA THR A 29 4.36 -1.88 -1.50
C THR A 29 5.48 -2.07 -2.53
N ALA A 30 5.24 -2.85 -3.57
CA ALA A 30 6.19 -3.08 -4.66
C ALA A 30 6.53 -1.77 -5.39
N ARG A 31 5.56 -0.90 -5.63
CA ARG A 31 5.77 0.44 -6.18
C ARG A 31 6.68 1.30 -5.30
N THR A 32 6.51 1.24 -3.98
CA THR A 32 7.39 1.94 -3.04
C THR A 32 8.81 1.39 -3.12
N ALA A 33 8.98 0.06 -3.06
CA ALA A 33 10.30 -0.57 -3.19
C ALA A 33 10.96 -0.22 -4.53
N TRP A 34 10.22 -0.30 -5.63
CA TRP A 34 10.72 0.07 -6.96
C TRP A 34 11.18 1.52 -7.02
N ALA A 35 10.42 2.46 -6.46
CA ALA A 35 10.81 3.87 -6.47
C ALA A 35 12.11 4.13 -5.67
N LEU A 36 12.31 3.42 -4.56
CA LEU A 36 13.56 3.51 -3.78
C LEU A 36 14.74 2.96 -4.58
N LEU A 37 14.58 1.76 -5.14
CA LEU A 37 15.63 1.09 -5.92
C LEU A 37 15.98 1.88 -7.18
N ALA A 38 14.97 2.40 -7.89
CA ALA A 38 15.17 3.20 -9.11
C ALA A 38 15.91 4.52 -8.84
N LYS A 39 15.82 5.06 -7.62
CA LYS A 39 16.49 6.31 -7.22
C LYS A 39 17.77 6.09 -6.40
N GLY A 40 18.08 4.85 -6.00
CA GLY A 40 19.15 4.56 -5.05
C GLY A 40 18.92 5.17 -3.67
N GLU A 41 17.67 5.45 -3.30
CA GLU A 41 17.32 6.09 -2.04
C GLU A 41 17.10 5.06 -0.92
N THR A 42 17.49 5.41 0.30
CA THR A 42 17.17 4.61 1.49
C THR A 42 15.72 4.85 1.92
N TYR A 43 15.01 3.78 2.29
CA TYR A 43 13.65 3.89 2.80
C TYR A 43 13.57 4.82 4.01
N ARG A 44 12.68 5.83 3.93
CA ARG A 44 12.30 6.68 5.06
C ARG A 44 10.83 6.46 5.34
N ALA A 45 10.52 5.85 6.48
CA ALA A 45 9.14 5.75 6.93
C ALA A 45 8.58 7.16 7.18
N ALA A 46 7.38 7.43 6.67
CA ALA A 46 6.68 8.64 7.04
C ALA A 46 6.42 8.61 8.56
N PRO A 47 6.63 9.72 9.28
CA PRO A 47 6.30 9.78 10.70
C PRO A 47 4.83 9.42 10.89
N ALA A 48 4.55 8.58 11.86
CA ALA A 48 3.18 8.27 12.27
C ALA A 48 2.57 9.55 12.84
N ALA A 49 1.61 10.14 12.12
CA ALA A 49 0.79 11.25 12.58
C ALA A 49 -0.31 10.76 13.51
#